data_AF-A0A8S3DK69-F1
#
_entry.id   AF-A0A8S3DK69-F1
#
_cell.length_a   1.000
_cell.length_b   1.000
_cell.length_c   1.000
_cell.angle_alpha   90.00
_cell.angle_beta   90.00
_cell.angle_gamma   90.00
#
_symmetry.space_group_name_H-M   'P 1'
#
loop_
_entity.id
_entity.type
_entity.pdbx_description
1 polymer ?
#
loop_
_entity_poly.entity_id
_entity_poly.type
_entity_poly.pdbx_seq_one_letter_code
_entity_poly.pdbx_strand_id
1 'polypeptide(L)' 'MYKENTIWTAVFNADKAAIDELINHDPHVVDTRRAVGECPIHMLFLYGTEAHLDIARDLLVRFPLIATQIYNKP' A
#
# COMPACT_ATOMS: atom_id res chain seq x y z
N MET A 1 6.40 -5.87 -22.78
CA MET A 1 5.78 -6.77 -21.80
C MET A 1 5.89 -6.07 -20.47
N TYR A 2 4.88 -5.29 -20.07
CA TYR A 2 4.87 -4.70 -18.74
C TYR A 2 4.80 -5.89 -17.78
N LYS A 3 5.85 -6.15 -17.00
CA LYS A 3 5.68 -6.95 -15.79
C LYS A 3 4.58 -6.23 -15.03
N GLU A 4 3.44 -6.87 -14.84
CA GLU A 4 2.32 -6.28 -14.11
C GLU A 4 2.82 -5.90 -12.72
N ASN A 5 3.21 -4.63 -12.55
CA ASN A 5 3.62 -4.10 -11.27
C ASN A 5 2.35 -4.02 -10.44
N THR A 6 2.07 -5.07 -9.68
CA THR A 6 0.99 -5.02 -8.70
C THR A 6 1.42 -4.15 -7.53
N ILE A 7 0.46 -3.57 -6.82
CA ILE A 7 0.74 -2.82 -5.58
C ILE A 7 1.56 -3.65 -4.60
N TRP A 8 1.39 -4.98 -4.61
CA TRP A 8 2.11 -5.88 -3.74
C TRP A 8 3.59 -6.04 -4.08
N THR A 9 3.92 -6.13 -5.37
CA THR A 9 5.31 -6.19 -5.82
C THR A 9 6.02 -4.87 -5.54
N ALA A 10 5.33 -3.75 -5.76
CA ALA A 10 5.84 -2.42 -5.45
C ALA A 10 6.07 -2.24 -3.94
N VAL A 11 5.11 -2.66 -3.12
CA VAL A 11 5.22 -2.63 -1.65
C VAL A 11 6.34 -3.54 -1.15
N PHE A 12 6.47 -4.77 -1.67
CA PHE A 12 7.55 -5.68 -1.28
C PHE A 12 8.95 -5.11 -1.55
N ASN A 13 9.10 -4.33 -2.63
CA ASN A 13 10.36 -3.72 -3.03
C ASN A 13 10.59 -2.31 -2.44
N ALA A 14 9.65 -1.78 -1.64
CA ALA A 14 9.61 -0.36 -1.26
C ALA A 14 9.74 0.61 -2.46
N ASP A 15 9.15 0.25 -3.61
CA ASP A 15 9.20 1.05 -4.83
C ASP A 15 8.14 2.16 -4.77
N LYS A 16 8.49 3.28 -4.14
CA LYS A 16 7.58 4.43 -3.98
C LYS A 16 7.07 4.95 -5.33
N ALA A 17 7.91 4.97 -6.36
CA ALA A 17 7.53 5.50 -7.67
C ALA A 17 6.44 4.63 -8.32
N ALA A 18 6.60 3.30 -8.27
CA ALA A 18 5.58 2.38 -8.75
C ALA A 18 4.29 2.45 -7.91
N ILE A 19 4.41 2.59 -6.58
CA ILE A 19 3.25 2.80 -5.70
C ILE A 19 2.50 4.07 -6.09
N ASP A 20 3.20 5.18 -6.28
CA ASP A 20 2.60 6.47 -6.65
C ASP A 20 1.92 6.39 -8.03
N GLU A 21 2.55 5.74 -9.00
CA GLU A 21 1.96 5.51 -10.33
C GLU A 21 0.65 4.72 -10.24
N LEU A 22 0.64 3.62 -9.47
CA LEU A 22 -0.55 2.79 -9.28
C LEU A 22 -1.68 3.54 -8.59
N ILE A 23 -1.36 4.32 -7.55
CA ILE A 23 -2.35 5.14 -6.82
C ILE A 23 -2.91 6.24 -7.71
N ASN A 24 -2.08 6.87 -8.55
CA ASN A 24 -2.53 7.90 -9.48
C ASN A 24 -3.48 7.33 -10.56
N HIS A 25 -3.27 6.08 -10.96
CA HIS A 25 -4.15 5.38 -11.89
C HIS A 25 -5.45 4.91 -11.20
N ASP A 26 -5.35 4.32 -10.00
CA ASP A 26 -6.48 3.88 -9.19
C ASP A 26 -6.21 4.06 -7.68
N PRO A 27 -6.80 5.09 -7.04
CA PRO A 27 -6.62 5.33 -5.62
C PRO A 27 -7.14 4.19 -4.73
N HIS A 28 -8.08 3.36 -5.20
CA HIS A 28 -8.62 2.25 -4.40
C HIS A 28 -7.61 1.11 -4.22
N VAL A 29 -6.53 1.09 -5.00
CA VAL A 29 -5.50 0.07 -4.91
C VAL A 29 -4.90 -0.06 -3.50
N VAL A 30 -4.90 1.04 -2.73
CA VAL A 30 -4.38 1.08 -1.35
C VAL A 30 -5.22 0.26 -0.36
N ASP A 31 -6.49 -0.03 -0.65
CA ASP A 31 -7.37 -0.88 0.17
C ASP A 31 -7.55 -2.29 -0.42
N THR A 32 -6.79 -2.64 -1.46
CA THR A 32 -6.82 -4.00 -2.01
C THR A 32 -6.43 -5.00 -0.94
N ARG A 33 -7.20 -6.08 -0.79
CA ARG A 33 -6.96 -7.11 0.23
C ARG A 33 -6.51 -8.43 -0.37
N ARG A 34 -5.59 -9.10 0.34
CA ARG A 34 -5.13 -10.46 0.03
C ARG A 34 -5.84 -11.49 0.91
N ALA A 35 -5.37 -12.73 0.87
CA ALA A 35 -6.05 -13.90 1.43
C ALA A 35 -6.32 -13.83 2.93
N VAL A 36 -5.51 -13.09 3.71
CA VAL A 36 -5.72 -12.94 5.16
C VAL A 36 -6.32 -11.58 5.53
N GLY A 37 -6.81 -10.83 4.55
CA GLY A 37 -7.41 -9.51 4.73
C GLY A 37 -6.39 -8.39 4.89
N GLU A 38 -5.12 -8.67 4.65
CA GLU A 38 -4.06 -7.66 4.68
C GLU A 38 -4.18 -6.72 3.47
N CYS A 39 -3.91 -5.43 3.68
CA CYS A 39 -3.84 -4.41 2.64
C CYS A 39 -2.38 -3.90 2.52
N PRO A 40 -2.04 -3.14 1.47
CA PRO A 40 -0.70 -2.59 1.25
C PRO A 40 -0.03 -2.00 2.49
N ILE A 41 -0.75 -1.22 3.31
CA ILE A 41 -0.16 -0.58 4.48
C ILE A 41 0.24 -1.58 5.58
N HIS A 42 -0.48 -2.71 5.73
CA HIS A 42 -0.05 -3.76 6.65
C HIS A 42 1.30 -4.33 6.26
N MET A 43 1.50 -4.53 4.95
CA MET A 43 2.74 -5.09 4.44
C MET A 43 3.91 -4.10 4.61
N LEU A 44 3.67 -2.80 4.39
CA LEU A 44 4.67 -1.76 4.68
C LEU A 44 5.13 -1.79 6.14
N PHE A 45 4.18 -1.89 7.09
CA PHE A 45 4.52 -2.01 8.51
C PHE A 45 5.16 -3.35 8.87
N LEU A 46 4.72 -4.45 8.26
CA LEU A 46 5.28 -5.78 8.48
C LEU A 46 6.73 -5.88 8.03
N TYR A 47 7.08 -5.30 6.87
CA TYR A 47 8.45 -5.28 6.37
C TYR A 47 9.35 -4.32 7.15
N GLY A 48 8.83 -3.17 7.57
CA GLY A 48 9.40 -2.36 8.65
C GLY A 48 10.79 -1.74 8.40
N THR A 49 11.32 -1.78 7.18
CA THR A 49 12.55 -1.03 6.86
C THR A 49 12.27 0.47 6.82
N GLU A 50 13.29 1.31 6.94
CA GLU A 50 13.13 2.77 6.87
C GLU A 50 12.36 3.20 5.61
N ALA A 51 12.71 2.63 4.45
CA ALA A 51 12.03 2.92 3.18
C ALA A 51 10.53 2.56 3.22
N HIS A 52 10.15 1.41 3.80
CA HIS A 52 8.74 1.03 3.90
C HIS A 52 7.98 1.93 4.87
N LEU A 53 8.60 2.31 5.99
CA LEU A 53 7.97 3.18 6.98
C LEU A 53 7.78 4.60 6.46
N ASP A 54 8.71 5.12 5.66
CA ASP A 54 8.55 6.42 5.00
C ASP A 54 7.39 6.42 4.01
N ILE A 55 7.25 5.34 3.22
CA ILE A 55 6.09 5.16 2.34
C ILE A 55 4.80 5.04 3.16
N ALA A 56 4.80 4.28 4.26
CA ALA A 56 3.62 4.14 5.12
C ALA A 56 3.19 5.51 5.69
N ARG A 57 4.14 6.34 6.12
CA ARG A 57 3.87 7.71 6.59
C ARG A 57 3.25 8.56 5.48
N ASP A 58 3.80 8.53 4.26
CA ASP A 58 3.26 9.25 3.11
C ASP A 58 1.81 8.83 2.81
N LEU A 59 1.54 7.51 2.82
CA LEU A 59 0.19 7.00 2.59
C LEU A 59 -0.79 7.39 3.70
N LEU A 60 -0.36 7.45 4.97
CA LEU A 60 -1.22 7.92 6.07
C LEU A 60 -1.54 9.42 5.98
N VAL A 61 -0.62 10.22 5.43
CA VAL A 61 -0.88 11.65 5.18
C VAL A 61 -1.90 11.81 4.05
N ARG A 62 -1.77 11.02 2.97
CA ARG A 62 -2.64 11.10 1.78
C ARG A 62 -4.01 10.44 1.99
N PHE A 63 -4.06 9.34 2.74
CA PHE A 63 -5.23 8.51 2.98
C PHE A 63 -5.38 8.23 4.49
N PRO A 64 -5.68 9.24 5.31
CA PRO A 64 -5.67 9.11 6.78
C PRO A 64 -6.66 8.06 7.31
N LEU A 65 -7.71 7.76 6.55
CA LEU A 65 -8.72 6.78 6.93
C LEU A 65 -8.31 5.34 6.62
N ILE A 66 -7.25 5.10 5.86
CA ILE A 66 -6.83 3.73 5.54
C ILE A 66 -6.53 2.93 6.82
N ALA A 67 -5.91 3.55 7.83
CA ALA A 67 -5.60 2.90 9.11
C ALA A 67 -6.84 2.47 9.90
N THR A 68 -7.96 3.19 9.75
CA THR A 68 -9.18 2.96 10.55
C THR A 68 -10.22 2.15 9.78
N GLN A 69 -10.29 2.31 8.46
CA GLN A 69 -11.17 1.54 7.56
C GLN A 69 -10.72 0.07 7.43
N ILE A 70 -9.47 -0.23 7.74
CA ILE A 70 -8.95 -1.60 7.78
C ILE A 70 -9.76 -2.54 8.67
N TYR A 71 -10.23 -2.06 9.82
CA TYR A 71 -10.91 -2.87 10.83
C TYR A 71 -12.44 -2.72 10.84
N ASN A 72 -12.95 -1.73 10.11
CA ASN A 72 -14.37 -1.55 9.95
C ASN A 72 -14.83 -2.36 8.74
N LYS A 73 -15.34 -3.59 8.98
CA LYS A 73 -16.26 -4.20 8.01
C LYS A 73 -17.58 -3.39 8.01
N PRO A 74 -18.27 -3.27 6.86
CA PRO A 74 -19.66 -2.83 6.87
C PRO A 74 -20.52 -3.74 7.78
#